data_AF-A0A7V9ZSS3-F1
#
_entry.id   AF-A0A7V9ZSS3-F1
#
_cell.length_a   1.000
_cell.length_b   1.000
_cell.length_c   1.000
_cell.angle_alpha   90.00
_cell.angle_beta   90.00
_cell.angle_gamma   90.00
#
_symmetry.space_group_name_H-M   'P 1'
#
loop_
_entity.id
_entity.type
_entity.pdbx_description
1 polymer ?
#
loop_
_entity_poly.entity_id
_entity_poly.type
_entity_poly.pdbx_seq_one_letter_code
_entity_poly.pdbx_strand_id
1 'polypeptide(L)' 'MLMDTTREMEELQNDLWMKRTTTERAEFMFGMFATARRIVINSLPPDLPEKEFKKQLYFRTYGEHLPEDFFKD' A
#
# COMPACT_ATOMS: atom_id res chain seq x y z
N MET A 1 -10.24 15.06 4.64
CA MET A 1 -10.27 15.10 3.17
C MET A 1 -8.93 15.66 2.71
N LEU A 2 -8.29 15.10 1.69
CA LEU A 2 -7.09 15.74 1.11
C LEU A 2 -7.52 17.12 0.59
N MET A 3 -6.84 18.18 1.02
CA MET A 3 -7.15 19.55 0.59
C MET A 3 -6.82 19.79 -0.89
N ASP A 4 -6.16 18.81 -1.53
CA ASP A 4 -5.74 18.84 -2.93
C ASP A 4 -6.80 18.27 -3.90
N THR A 5 -7.95 17.80 -3.39
CA THR A 5 -9.05 17.29 -4.22
C THR A 5 -10.22 18.27 -4.14
N THR A 6 -10.65 18.83 -5.28
CA THR A 6 -11.85 19.66 -5.32
C THR A 6 -13.10 18.82 -5.07
N ARG A 7 -14.15 19.45 -4.52
CA ARG A 7 -15.43 18.78 -4.29
C ARG A 7 -16.02 18.14 -5.55
N GLU A 8 -15.92 18.83 -6.69
CA GLU A 8 -16.36 18.31 -7.99
C GLU A 8 -15.66 16.99 -8.36
N MET A 9 -14.35 16.89 -8.09
CA MET A 9 -13.58 15.68 -8.38
C MET A 9 -13.93 14.53 -7.43
N GLU A 10 -14.22 14.84 -6.16
CA GLU A 10 -14.71 13.83 -5.22
C GLU A 10 -16.08 13.29 -5.63
N GLU A 11 -17.00 14.17 -6.02
CA GLU A 11 -18.33 13.78 -6.50
C GLU A 11 -18.22 12.91 -7.77
N LEU A 12 -17.39 13.32 -8.74
CA LEU A 12 -17.11 12.53 -9.94
C LEU A 12 -16.49 11.16 -9.61
N GLN A 13 -15.50 11.12 -8.71
CA GLN A 13 -14.87 9.88 -8.28
C GLN A 13 -15.89 8.93 -7.66
N ASN A 14 -16.74 9.44 -6.76
CA ASN A 14 -17.79 8.66 -6.11
C ASN A 14 -18.80 8.13 -7.13
N ASP A 15 -19.25 8.95 -8.08
CA ASP A 15 -20.20 8.54 -9.12
C ASP A 15 -19.63 7.42 -10.00
N LEU A 16 -18.37 7.54 -10.41
CA LEU A 16 -17.70 6.50 -11.18
C LEU A 16 -17.46 5.23 -10.36
N TRP A 17 -17.14 5.36 -9.07
CA TRP A 17 -16.98 4.23 -8.17
C TRP A 17 -18.29 3.48 -7.97
N MET A 18 -19.39 4.21 -7.81
CA MET A 18 -20.71 3.64 -7.56
C MET A 18 -21.30 2.92 -8.79
N LYS A 19 -20.86 3.26 -10.00
CA LYS A 19 -21.21 2.55 -11.25
C LYS A 19 -20.58 1.16 -11.36
N ARG A 20 -19.54 0.85 -10.59
CA ARG A 20 -18.91 -0.48 -10.58
C ARG A 20 -19.72 -1.47 -9.75
N THR A 21 -19.73 -2.72 -10.19
CA THR A 21 -20.20 -3.87 -9.41
C THR A 21 -19.31 -4.12 -8.19
N THR A 22 -19.82 -4.85 -7.19
CA THR A 22 -19.06 -5.24 -6.01
C THR A 22 -17.77 -5.99 -6.36
N THR A 23 -17.82 -6.87 -7.37
CA THR A 23 -16.66 -7.65 -7.82
C THR A 23 -15.58 -6.73 -8.42
N GLU A 24 -15.96 -5.82 -9.33
CA GLU A 24 -15.01 -4.89 -9.92
C GLU A 24 -14.36 -3.96 -8.88
N ARG A 25 -15.13 -3.57 -7.84
CA ARG A 25 -14.58 -2.81 -6.71
C ARG A 25 -13.56 -3.63 -5.93
N ALA A 26 -13.85 -4.90 -5.66
CA ALA A 26 -12.92 -5.80 -4.97
C ALA A 26 -11.64 -6.00 -5.78
N GLU A 27 -11.75 -6.31 -7.07
CA GLU A 27 -10.61 -6.46 -7.99
C GLU A 27 -9.75 -5.21 -8.06
N PHE A 28 -10.38 -4.03 -8.16
CA PHE A 28 -9.69 -2.75 -8.17
C PHE A 28 -8.87 -2.55 -6.88
N MET A 29 -9.50 -2.74 -5.71
CA MET A 29 -8.83 -2.58 -4.42
C MET A 29 -7.68 -3.57 -4.25
N PHE A 30 -7.89 -4.85 -4.55
CA PHE A 30 -6.85 -5.87 -4.46
C PHE A 30 -5.70 -5.60 -5.44
N GLY A 31 -6.01 -5.14 -6.66
CA GLY A 31 -5.02 -4.74 -7.65
C GLY A 31 -4.15 -3.57 -7.18
N MET A 32 -4.75 -2.57 -6.52
CA MET A 32 -4.00 -1.46 -5.92
C MET A 32 -3.04 -1.95 -4.85
N PHE A 33 -3.50 -2.77 -3.89
CA PHE A 33 -2.64 -3.28 -2.81
C PHE A 33 -1.52 -4.19 -3.35
N ALA A 34 -1.83 -5.07 -4.30
CA ALA A 34 -0.84 -5.93 -4.93
C ALA A 34 0.24 -5.11 -5.67
N THR A 35 -0.18 -4.07 -6.38
CA THR A 35 0.72 -3.16 -7.09
C THR A 35 1.60 -2.38 -6.12
N ALA A 36 1.01 -1.80 -5.06
CA ALA A 36 1.76 -1.07 -4.04
C ALA A 36 2.80 -1.97 -3.35
N ARG A 37 2.42 -3.18 -2.95
CA ARG A 37 3.33 -4.18 -2.38
C ARG A 37 4.49 -4.49 -3.33
N ARG A 38 4.19 -4.70 -4.62
CA ARG A 38 5.22 -4.97 -5.64
C ARG A 38 6.19 -3.80 -5.79
N ILE A 39 5.69 -2.56 -5.81
CA ILE A 39 6.52 -1.35 -5.89
C ILE A 39 7.45 -1.27 -4.67
N VAL A 40 6.92 -1.47 -3.46
CA VAL A 40 7.72 -1.43 -2.23
C VAL A 40 8.82 -2.48 -2.27
N ILE A 41 8.47 -3.74 -2.55
CA ILE A 41 9.43 -4.85 -2.61
C ILE A 41 10.52 -4.60 -3.66
N ASN A 42 10.13 -4.16 -4.86
CA ASN A 42 11.09 -3.87 -5.93
C ASN A 42 11.98 -2.65 -5.64
N SER A 43 11.63 -1.81 -4.66
CA SER A 43 12.48 -0.71 -4.20
C SER A 43 13.54 -1.12 -3.17
N LEU A 44 13.49 -2.37 -2.69
CA LEU A 44 14.46 -2.89 -1.72
C LEU A 44 15.70 -3.46 -2.43
N PRO A 45 16.88 -3.44 -1.77
CA PRO A 45 18.04 -4.17 -2.25
C PRO A 45 17.72 -5.65 -2.50
N PRO A 46 18.21 -6.25 -3.61
CA PRO A 46 18.08 -7.68 -3.85
C PRO A 46 18.90 -8.48 -2.82
N ASP A 47 18.56 -9.76 -2.65
CA ASP A 47 19.32 -10.74 -1.87
C ASP A 47 19.54 -10.39 -0.39
N LEU A 48 18.66 -9.58 0.21
CA LEU A 48 18.69 -9.31 1.64
C LEU A 48 18.42 -10.59 2.45
N PRO A 49 19.15 -10.80 3.57
CA PRO A 49 18.76 -11.80 4.57
C PRO A 49 17.32 -11.55 5.03
N GLU A 50 16.56 -12.61 5.28
CA GLU A 50 15.13 -12.53 5.59
C GLU A 50 14.77 -11.51 6.69
N LYS A 51 15.58 -11.47 7.76
CA LYS A 51 15.40 -10.52 8.86
C LYS A 51 15.55 -9.07 8.42
N GLU A 52 16.55 -8.77 7.59
CA GLU A 52 16.78 -7.42 7.06
C GLU A 52 15.74 -7.06 6.00
N PHE A 53 15.32 -8.01 5.17
CA PHE A 53 14.20 -7.83 4.24
C PHE A 53 12.93 -7.41 4.99
N LYS A 54 12.57 -8.12 6.08
CA LYS A 54 11.38 -7.81 6.89
C LYS A 54 11.46 -6.42 7.54
N LYS A 55 12.62 -6.04 8.10
CA LYS A 55 12.83 -4.69 8.67
C LYS A 55 12.65 -3.60 7.61
N GLN A 56 13.28 -3.78 6.45
CA GLN A 56 13.20 -2.81 5.36
C GLN A 56 11.80 -2.73 4.76
N LEU A 57 11.13 -3.87 4.58
CA LEU A 57 9.75 -3.92 4.12
C LEU A 57 8.81 -3.15 5.06
N TYR A 58 8.96 -3.35 6.37
CA TYR A 58 8.18 -2.64 7.38
C TYR A 58 8.42 -1.13 7.33
N PHE A 59 9.70 -0.71 7.35
CA PHE A 59 10.06 0.70 7.27
C PHE A 59 9.53 1.37 6.00
N ARG A 60 9.62 0.70 4.84
CA ARG A 60 9.13 1.26 3.58
C ARG A 60 7.60 1.29 3.47
N THR A 61 6.91 0.46 4.25
CA THR A 61 5.45 0.43 4.27
C THR A 61 4.88 1.47 5.23
N TYR A 62 5.48 1.63 6.42
CA TYR A 62 4.91 2.41 7.52
C TYR A 62 5.69 3.69 7.89
N GLY A 63 6.93 3.83 7.41
CA GLY A 63 7.80 4.97 7.72
C GLY A 63 8.46 4.91 9.10
N GLU A 64 8.31 3.81 9.83
CA GLU A 64 8.89 3.60 11.16
C GLU A 64 9.68 2.28 11.22
N HIS A 65 10.65 2.21 12.14
CA HIS A 65 11.46 1.01 12.31
C HIS A 65 10.75 -0.01 13.22
N LEU A 66 10.93 -1.29 12.93
CA LEU A 66 10.53 -2.34 13.88
C LEU A 66 11.28 -2.16 15.21
N PRO A 67 10.66 -2.51 16.35
CA PRO A 67 11.34 -2.59 17.63
C PRO A 67 12.60 -3.46 17.56
N GLU A 68 13.66 -3.08 18.28
CA GLU A 68 14.95 -3.79 18.26
C GLU A 68 14.85 -5.25 18.74
N ASP A 69 13.85 -5.55 19.56
CA ASP A 69 13.56 -6.85 20.14
C ASP A 69 12.53 -7.66 19.35
N PHE A 70 12.01 -7.15 18.23
CA PHE A 70 10.96 -7.83 17.45
C PHE A 70 11.32 -9.25 16.99
N PHE A 71 12.61 -9.55 16.83
CA PHE A 71 13.13 -10.86 16.41
C PHE A 71 13.95 -11.55 17.51
N LYS A 72 13.77 -11.16 18.77
CA LYS A 72 14.36 -11.89 19.91
C LYS A 72 13.32 -12.90 20.38
N ASP A 73 13.74 -14.15 20.55
CA ASP A 73 12.93 -15.20 21.17
C ASP A 73 12.77 -14.97 22.69
#